data_AF-A0A2N3GXU4-F1
#
_entry.id   AF-A0A2N3GXU4-F1
#
_cell.length_a   1.000
_cell.length_b   1.000
_cell.length_c   1.000
_cell.angle_alpha   90.00
_cell.angle_beta   90.00
_cell.angle_gamma   90.00
#
_symmetry.space_group_name_H-M   'P 1'
#
loop_
_entity.id
_entity.type
_entity.pdbx_description
1 polymer ?
#
loop_
_entity_poly.entity_id
_entity_poly.type
_entity_poly.pdbx_seq_one_letter_code
_entity_poly.pdbx_strand_id
1 'polypeptide(L)'
;MDVVLAVLGCVGGFTVGWLGGFRLGALVSDKGAWLYWLLNLLAVVLGVAGDFLGFVLGQPWLWIASISLLIATLTGLKYGRGKIAGRGSLDRPEPEVRELPSVWED
;
A
#
# COMPACT_ATOMS: atom_id res chain seq x y z
N MET A 1 -26.34 7.11 -15.77
CA MET A 1 -24.95 6.61 -15.72
C MET A 1 -24.94 5.23 -16.35
N ASP A 2 -24.06 5.00 -17.32
CA ASP A 2 -23.89 3.65 -17.87
C ASP A 2 -23.15 2.78 -16.85
N VAL A 3 -23.85 1.77 -16.32
CA VAL A 3 -23.31 0.83 -15.33
C VAL A 3 -22.07 0.14 -15.86
N VAL A 4 -21.99 -0.12 -17.16
CA VAL A 4 -20.84 -0.77 -17.80
C VAL A 4 -19.58 0.09 -17.62
N LEU A 5 -19.67 1.40 -17.85
CA LEU A 5 -18.53 2.31 -17.67
C LEU A 5 -18.08 2.39 -16.21
N ALA A 6 -19.02 2.39 -15.26
CA ALA A 6 -18.68 2.36 -13.84
C ALA A 6 -17.93 1.08 -13.45
N VAL A 7 -18.37 -0.08 -13.96
CA VAL A 7 -17.69 -1.37 -13.75
C VAL A 7 -16.30 -1.37 -14.38
N LEU A 8 -16.17 -0.90 -15.62
CA LEU A 8 -14.88 -0.80 -16.30
C LEU A 8 -13.93 0.17 -15.58
N GLY A 9 -14.44 1.30 -15.10
CA GLY A 9 -13.68 2.24 -14.28
C GLY A 9 -13.18 1.59 -12.99
N CYS A 10 -14.07 0.89 -12.27
CA CYS A 10 -13.72 0.18 -11.05
C CYS A 10 -12.64 -0.89 -11.28
N VAL A 11 -12.84 -1.77 -12.27
CA VAL A 11 -11.89 -2.85 -12.61
C VAL A 11 -10.56 -2.26 -13.07
N GLY A 12 -10.59 -1.28 -13.98
CA GLY A 12 -9.39 -0.64 -14.50
C GLY A 12 -8.59 0.07 -13.40
N GLY A 13 -9.28 0.89 -12.59
CA GLY A 13 -8.67 1.57 -11.44
C GLY A 13 -8.06 0.58 -10.45
N PHE A 14 -8.80 -0.47 -10.09
CA PHE A 14 -8.31 -1.49 -9.18
C PHE A 14 -7.09 -2.24 -9.73
N THR A 15 -7.15 -2.71 -10.98
CA THR A 15 -6.04 -3.47 -11.59
C THR A 15 -4.78 -2.63 -11.68
N VAL A 16 -4.89 -1.38 -12.15
CA VAL A 16 -3.74 -0.45 -12.24
C VAL A 16 -3.19 -0.14 -10.85
N GLY A 17 -4.06 0.20 -9.90
CA GLY A 17 -3.65 0.52 -8.54
C GLY A 17 -2.98 -0.65 -7.85
N TRP A 18 -3.55 -1.85 -7.95
CA TRP A 18 -2.99 -3.06 -7.35
C TRP A 18 -1.60 -3.39 -7.92
N LEU A 19 -1.48 -3.49 -9.25
CA LEU A 19 -0.22 -3.87 -9.90
C LEU A 19 0.87 -2.81 -9.68
N GLY A 20 0.50 -1.53 -9.80
CA GLY A 20 1.41 -0.41 -9.55
C GLY A 20 1.85 -0.35 -8.10
N GLY A 21 0.91 -0.39 -7.16
CA GLY A 21 1.18 -0.39 -5.73
C GLY A 21 2.02 -1.58 -5.29
N PHE A 22 1.72 -2.78 -5.78
CA PHE A 22 2.49 -3.99 -5.46
C PHE A 22 3.95 -3.89 -5.94
N ARG A 23 4.17 -3.47 -7.19
CA ARG A 23 5.52 -3.30 -7.74
C ARG A 23 6.28 -2.19 -7.01
N LEU A 24 5.66 -1.04 -6.77
CA LEU A 24 6.28 0.05 -6.04
C LEU A 24 6.62 -0.37 -4.60
N GLY A 25 5.73 -1.09 -3.93
CA GLY A 25 5.97 -1.63 -2.60
C GLY A 25 7.17 -2.56 -2.55
N ALA A 26 7.30 -3.45 -3.55
CA ALA A 26 8.46 -4.35 -3.68
C ALA A 26 9.76 -3.58 -3.95
N LEU A 27 9.72 -2.53 -4.76
CA LEU A 27 10.89 -1.69 -5.06
C LEU A 27 11.39 -0.90 -3.85
N VAL A 28 10.49 -0.53 -2.92
CA VAL A 28 10.84 0.23 -1.71
C VAL A 28 10.96 -0.64 -0.45
N SER A 29 10.89 -1.97 -0.57
CA SER A 29 10.92 -2.87 0.59
C SER A 29 12.17 -2.69 1.45
N ASP A 30 13.32 -2.49 0.80
CA ASP A 30 14.62 -2.43 1.49
C ASP A 30 15.04 -0.98 1.78
N LYS A 31 14.19 -0.02 1.41
CA LYS A 31 14.50 1.40 1.55
C LYS A 31 13.96 1.96 2.87
N GLY A 32 14.28 3.21 3.17
CA GLY A 32 13.79 3.90 4.37
C GLY A 32 12.27 3.97 4.40
N ALA A 33 11.68 3.82 5.60
CA ALA A 33 10.23 3.84 5.80
C ALA A 33 9.57 5.14 5.30
N TRP A 34 10.31 6.25 5.23
CA TRP A 34 9.82 7.51 4.69
C TRP A 34 9.36 7.39 3.22
N LEU A 35 10.00 6.55 2.40
CA LEU A 35 9.59 6.33 1.01
C LEU A 35 8.24 5.62 0.93
N TYR A 36 7.99 4.65 1.80
CA TYR A 36 6.69 4.00 1.90
C TYR A 36 5.60 5.04 2.23
N TRP A 37 5.85 5.92 3.21
CA TRP A 37 4.89 6.98 3.57
C TRP A 37 4.69 8.01 2.46
N LEU A 38 5.75 8.41 1.77
CA LEU A 38 5.65 9.28 0.61
C LEU A 38 4.79 8.66 -0.50
N LEU A 39 4.98 7.37 -0.80
CA LEU A 39 4.17 6.67 -1.79
C LEU A 39 2.70 6.55 -1.38
N ASN A 40 2.40 6.35 -0.09
CA ASN A 40 1.01 6.40 0.40
C ASN A 40 0.41 7.81 0.23
N LEU A 41 1.16 8.86 0.59
CA LEU A 41 0.71 10.24 0.41
C LEU A 41 0.43 10.55 -1.06
N LEU A 42 1.33 10.15 -1.97
CA LEU A 42 1.14 10.31 -3.42
C LEU A 42 -0.08 9.54 -3.92
N ALA A 43 -0.31 8.32 -3.45
CA ALA A 43 -1.50 7.55 -3.79
C ALA A 43 -2.79 8.31 -3.38
N VAL A 44 -2.82 8.86 -2.16
CA VAL A 44 -3.94 9.68 -1.67
C VAL A 44 -4.15 10.92 -2.53
N VAL A 45 -3.08 11.67 -2.81
CA VAL A 45 -3.16 12.88 -3.64
C VAL A 45 -3.70 12.57 -5.04
N LEU A 46 -3.19 11.51 -5.68
CA LEU A 46 -3.64 11.09 -7.01
C LEU A 46 -5.09 10.60 -7.00
N GLY A 47 -5.48 9.81 -5.99
CA GLY A 47 -6.85 9.34 -5.82
C GLY A 47 -7.84 10.49 -5.64
N VAL A 48 -7.54 11.42 -4.73
CA VAL A 48 -8.38 12.61 -4.46
C VAL A 48 -8.44 13.54 -5.68
N ALA A 49 -7.32 13.76 -6.36
CA ALA A 49 -7.30 14.58 -7.58
C ALA A 49 -8.15 13.96 -8.69
N GLY A 50 -8.08 12.65 -8.88
CA GLY A 50 -8.91 11.92 -9.84
C GLY A 50 -10.39 11.93 -9.48
N ASP A 51 -10.72 11.79 -8.18
CA ASP A 51 -12.08 11.89 -7.66
C ASP A 51 -12.67 13.28 -7.91
N PHE A 52 -11.95 14.34 -7.54
CA PHE A 52 -12.33 15.72 -7.79
C PHE A 52 -12.50 16.01 -9.29
N LEU A 53 -11.60 15.52 -10.14
CA LEU A 53 -11.70 15.67 -11.59
C LEU A 53 -12.93 14.95 -12.15
N GLY A 54 -13.20 13.72 -11.70
CA GLY A 54 -14.39 12.97 -12.07
C GLY A 54 -15.67 13.67 -11.65
N PHE A 55 -15.68 14.29 -10.47
CA PHE A 55 -16.79 15.10 -9.98
C PHE A 55 -17.00 16.36 -10.83
N VAL A 56 -15.96 17.17 -11.04
CA VAL A 56 -16.03 18.43 -11.81
C VAL A 56 -16.46 18.20 -13.25
N LEU A 57 -15.98 17.12 -13.88
CA LEU A 57 -16.35 16.78 -15.26
C LEU A 57 -17.71 16.07 -15.37
N GLY A 58 -18.36 15.75 -14.26
CA GLY A 58 -19.60 14.97 -14.25
C GLY A 58 -19.41 13.59 -14.89
N GLN A 59 -18.26 12.95 -14.66
CA GLN A 59 -17.87 11.65 -15.23
C GLN A 59 -17.84 10.58 -14.12
N PRO A 60 -18.96 9.87 -13.88
CA PRO A 60 -19.06 9.00 -12.72
C PRO A 60 -18.05 7.84 -12.68
N TRP A 61 -17.74 7.29 -13.85
CA TRP A 61 -16.79 6.19 -13.99
C TRP A 61 -15.38 6.60 -13.57
N LEU A 62 -15.02 7.88 -13.71
CA LEU A 62 -13.69 8.40 -13.42
C LEU A 62 -13.45 8.53 -11.91
N TRP A 63 -14.42 9.03 -11.15
CA TRP A 63 -14.28 9.11 -9.70
C TRP A 63 -14.33 7.71 -9.05
N ILE A 64 -15.18 6.80 -9.55
CA ILE A 64 -15.16 5.38 -9.16
C ILE A 64 -13.79 4.74 -9.46
N ALA A 65 -13.25 4.94 -10.66
CA ALA A 65 -11.91 4.45 -11.01
C ALA A 65 -10.83 5.00 -10.07
N SER A 66 -10.93 6.28 -9.70
CA SER A 66 -9.97 6.95 -8.82
C SER A 66 -10.01 6.42 -7.39
N ILE A 67 -11.21 6.17 -6.84
CA ILE A 67 -11.38 5.51 -5.54
C ILE A 67 -10.84 4.08 -5.58
N SER A 68 -11.20 3.30 -6.61
CA SER A 68 -10.69 1.93 -6.76
C SER A 68 -9.17 1.89 -6.89
N LEU A 69 -8.58 2.83 -7.65
CA LEU A 69 -7.14 3.00 -7.78
C LEU A 69 -6.49 3.35 -6.45
N LEU A 70 -7.06 4.28 -5.68
CA LEU A 70 -6.55 4.66 -4.35
C LEU A 70 -6.51 3.44 -3.43
N ILE A 71 -7.64 2.76 -3.25
CA ILE A 71 -7.75 1.60 -2.35
C ILE A 71 -6.78 0.51 -2.79
N ALA A 72 -6.77 0.17 -4.08
CA ALA A 72 -5.91 -0.88 -4.61
C ALA A 72 -4.42 -0.53 -4.53
N THR A 73 -4.04 0.74 -4.72
CA THR A 73 -2.64 1.19 -4.61
C THR A 73 -2.13 1.10 -3.18
N LEU A 74 -2.89 1.60 -2.21
CA LEU A 74 -2.53 1.49 -0.79
C LEU A 74 -2.42 0.03 -0.37
N THR A 75 -3.36 -0.79 -0.84
CA THR A 75 -3.38 -2.23 -0.57
C THR A 75 -2.17 -2.92 -1.22
N GLY A 76 -1.87 -2.60 -2.48
CA GLY A 76 -0.71 -3.10 -3.21
C GLY A 76 0.61 -2.71 -2.54
N LEU A 77 0.77 -1.45 -2.12
CA LEU A 77 1.98 -0.98 -1.41
C LEU A 77 2.22 -1.77 -0.11
N LYS A 78 1.14 -2.04 0.64
CA LYS A 78 1.19 -2.85 1.86
C LYS A 78 1.62 -4.30 1.57
N TYR A 79 1.03 -4.95 0.56
CA TYR A 79 1.35 -6.35 0.24
C TYR A 79 2.65 -6.53 -0.57
N GLY A 80 3.13 -5.47 -1.24
CA GLY A 80 4.46 -5.41 -1.84
C GLY A 80 5.58 -5.38 -0.80
N ARG A 81 5.27 -5.45 0.49
CA ARG A 81 6.23 -5.46 1.62
C ARG A 81 7.03 -4.16 1.78
N GLY A 82 6.49 -3.01 1.38
CA GLY A 82 7.08 -1.73 1.76
C GLY A 82 7.27 -1.67 3.29
N LYS A 83 8.42 -1.16 3.77
CA LYS A 83 8.72 -1.09 5.21
C LYS A 83 7.71 -0.19 5.93
N ILE A 84 6.70 -0.80 6.51
CA ILE A 84 5.77 -0.14 7.44
C ILE A 84 6.58 0.26 8.68
N ALA A 85 6.47 1.52 9.12
CA ALA A 85 7.04 1.95 10.39
C ALA A 85 6.55 1.01 11.52
N GLY A 86 7.47 0.44 12.27
CA GLY A 86 7.19 -0.59 13.29
C GLY A 86 7.53 -2.03 12.89
N ARG A 87 7.73 -2.33 11.60
CA ARG A 87 8.25 -3.65 11.16
C ARG A 87 9.75 -3.83 11.39
N GLY A 88 10.48 -2.70 11.53
CA GLY A 88 11.88 -2.65 11.96
C GLY A 88 12.11 -3.02 13.44
N SER A 89 11.11 -3.52 14.15
CA SER A 89 11.29 -4.14 15.47
C SER A 89 11.45 -5.67 15.41
N LEU A 90 11.24 -6.29 14.25
CA LEU A 90 11.47 -7.73 14.04
C LEU A 90 12.89 -8.06 13.58
N ASP A 91 13.69 -7.06 13.18
CA ASP A 91 15.15 -7.15 13.16
C ASP A 91 15.72 -7.03 14.59
N ARG A 92 15.01 -7.56 15.60
CA ARG A 92 15.69 -7.89 16.85
C ARG A 92 16.64 -9.03 16.48
N PRO A 93 17.95 -8.92 16.74
CA PRO A 93 18.79 -10.12 16.74
C PRO A 93 18.07 -11.16 17.60
N GLU A 94 18.04 -12.42 17.16
CA GLU A 94 17.55 -13.52 18.00
C GLU A 94 18.11 -13.30 19.40
N PRO A 95 17.26 -13.28 20.45
CA PRO A 95 17.78 -13.10 21.79
C PRO A 95 18.83 -14.19 21.99
N GLU A 96 20.09 -13.78 22.24
CA GLU A 96 21.15 -14.69 22.61
C GLU A 96 20.55 -15.65 23.64
N VAL A 97 20.52 -16.94 23.28
CA VAL A 97 20.09 -17.98 24.21
C VAL A 97 21.13 -17.96 25.32
N ARG A 98 20.87 -17.17 26.37
CA ARG A 98 21.64 -17.26 27.60
C ARG A 98 21.34 -18.64 28.15
N GLU A 99 22.31 -19.54 27.99
CA GLU A 99 22.34 -20.78 28.74
C GLU A 99 22.19 -20.41 30.21
N LEU A 100 21.04 -20.79 30.79
CA LEU A 100 20.84 -20.62 32.22
C LEU A 100 21.86 -21.53 32.92
N PRO A 101 22.61 -21.02 33.93
CA PRO A 101 23.49 -21.88 34.69
C PRO A 101 22.68 -23.05 35.24
N SER A 102 23.21 -24.26 35.07
CA SER A 102 22.51 -25.47 35.49
C SER A 102 22.23 -25.36 37.00
N VAL A 103 20.96 -25.46 37.38
CA VAL A 103 20.50 -25.29 38.77
C VAL A 103 20.83 -26.53 39.63
N TRP A 104 21.70 -27.42 39.13
CA TRP A 104 21.85 -28.78 39.65
C TRP A 104 23.30 -29.23 39.83
N GLU A 105 24.27 -28.30 39.88
CA GLU A 105 25.62 -28.61 40.34
C GLU A 105 25.79 -28.16 41.79
N ASP A 106 25.31 -29.00 42.71
CA ASP A 106 25.76 -29.09 44.12
C ASP A 106 26.58 -30.38 44.30
#